data_AF-A0A938ANV0-F1
#
_entry.id   AF-A0A938ANV0-F1
#
_cell.length_a   1.000
_cell.length_b   1.000
_cell.length_c   1.000
_cell.angle_alpha   90.00
_cell.angle_beta   90.00
_cell.angle_gamma   90.00
#
_symmetry.space_group_name_H-M   'P 1'
#
loop_
_entity.id
_entity.type
_entity.pdbx_description
1 polymer ?
#
loop_
_entity_poly.entity_id
_entity_poly.type
_entity_poly.pdbx_seq_one_letter_code
_entity_poly.pdbx_strand_id
1 'polypeptide(L)' 'MMRRRRWSDWLEQWPAALLAAALGLIVAQPLGSAIQRRVTTVAQPGELRILSVRRLRARTPTLHRVLTES' A
#
# COMPACT_ATOMS: atom_id res chain seq x y z
N MET A 1 -21.66 -22.20 -36.30
CA MET A 1 -20.77 -22.93 -35.38
C MET A 1 -19.65 -21.98 -34.92
N MET A 2 -19.84 -21.26 -33.81
CA MET A 2 -18.96 -20.15 -33.40
C MET A 2 -17.60 -20.64 -32.88
N ARG A 3 -16.56 -20.38 -33.69
CA ARG A 3 -15.25 -19.79 -33.30
C ARG A 3 -14.69 -20.18 -31.91
N ARG A 4 -14.44 -21.48 -31.67
CA ARG A 4 -13.73 -21.95 -30.46
C ARG A 4 -12.23 -21.65 -30.42
N ARG A 5 -11.58 -21.37 -31.57
CA ARG A 5 -10.13 -21.03 -31.62
C ARG A 5 -9.77 -19.67 -31.04
N ARG A 6 -10.72 -18.73 -30.91
CA ARG A 6 -10.39 -17.35 -30.48
C ARG A 6 -10.29 -17.18 -28.97
N TRP A 7 -10.88 -18.08 -28.20
CA TRP A 7 -10.85 -18.01 -26.73
C TRP A 7 -9.53 -18.54 -26.18
N SER A 8 -8.93 -19.56 -26.80
CA SER A 8 -7.59 -20.06 -26.43
C SER A 8 -6.50 -19.03 -26.69
N ASP A 9 -6.50 -18.40 -27.86
CA ASP A 9 -5.49 -17.40 -28.23
C ASP A 9 -5.57 -16.14 -27.35
N TRP A 10 -6.78 -15.84 -26.85
CA TRP A 10 -7.01 -14.77 -25.89
C TRP A 10 -6.51 -15.17 -24.49
N LEU A 11 -6.74 -16.42 -24.06
CA LEU A 11 -6.24 -16.98 -22.79
C LEU A 11 -4.71 -17.13 -22.75
N GLU A 12 -4.03 -17.31 -23.88
CA GLU A 12 -2.56 -17.36 -23.95
C GLU A 12 -1.89 -16.04 -23.53
N GLN A 13 -2.60 -14.91 -23.63
CA GLN A 13 -2.08 -13.58 -23.29
C GLN A 13 -2.33 -13.20 -21.81
N TRP A 14 -3.23 -13.93 -21.12
CA TRP A 14 -3.60 -13.65 -19.74
C TRP A 14 -2.45 -13.81 -18.73
N PRO A 15 -1.57 -14.85 -18.82
CA PRO A 15 -0.46 -15.00 -17.90
C PRO A 15 0.47 -13.78 -17.89
N ALA A 16 0.78 -13.24 -19.07
CA ALA A 16 1.64 -12.07 -19.20
C ALA A 16 0.97 -10.80 -18.61
N ALA A 17 -0.33 -10.61 -18.88
CA ALA A 17 -1.08 -9.49 -18.32
C ALA A 17 -1.18 -9.56 -16.78
N LEU A 18 -1.42 -10.75 -16.23
CA LEU A 18 -1.45 -10.99 -14.79
C LEU A 18 -0.08 -10.76 -14.14
N LEU A 19 0.99 -11.23 -14.77
CA LEU A 19 2.36 -11.00 -14.30
C LEU A 19 2.68 -9.50 -14.28
N ALA A 20 2.35 -8.79 -15.35
CA ALA A 20 2.54 -7.34 -15.44
C ALA A 20 1.74 -6.60 -14.36
N ALA A 21 0.49 -6.97 -14.14
CA ALA A 21 -0.35 -6.39 -13.09
C ALA A 21 0.21 -6.67 -11.68
N ALA A 22 0.66 -7.89 -11.41
CA ALA A 22 1.26 -8.27 -10.13
C ALA A 22 2.55 -7.49 -9.86
N LEU A 23 3.44 -7.38 -10.85
CA LEU A 23 4.65 -6.58 -10.75
C LEU A 23 4.35 -5.10 -10.55
N GLY A 24 3.37 -4.56 -11.29
CA GLY A 24 2.89 -3.20 -11.12
C GLY A 24 2.41 -2.93 -9.69
N LEU A 25 1.68 -3.87 -9.09
CA LEU A 25 1.20 -3.75 -7.72
C LEU A 25 2.33 -3.76 -6.69
N ILE A 26 3.34 -4.64 -6.86
CA ILE A 26 4.52 -4.69 -6.00
C ILE A 26 5.28 -3.37 -6.05
N VAL A 27 5.50 -2.82 -7.24
CA VAL A 27 6.17 -1.52 -7.44
C VAL A 27 5.33 -0.36 -6.91
N ALA A 28 4.00 -0.47 -6.93
CA ALA A 28 3.11 0.57 -6.45
C ALA A 28 3.02 0.66 -4.91
N GLN A 29 3.24 -0.43 -4.17
CA GLN A 29 3.19 -0.43 -2.69
C GLN A 29 4.02 0.70 -2.03
N PRO A 30 5.31 0.90 -2.36
CA PRO A 30 6.12 1.96 -1.73
C PRO A 30 5.69 3.38 -2.10
N LEU A 31 4.99 3.58 -3.23
CA LEU A 31 4.56 4.90 -3.69
C LEU A 31 3.60 5.57 -2.71
N GLY A 32 2.69 4.82 -2.08
CA GLY A 32 1.77 5.35 -1.08
C GLY A 32 2.51 6.04 0.07
N SER A 33 3.54 5.38 0.63
CA SER A 33 4.37 5.96 1.70
C SER A 33 5.18 7.16 1.23
N ALA A 34 5.69 7.12 -0.02
CA ALA A 34 6.49 8.20 -0.58
C ALA A 34 5.67 9.46 -0.85
N ILE A 35 4.44 9.30 -1.34
CA ILE A 35 3.48 10.38 -1.58
C ILE A 35 2.98 10.94 -0.24
N GLN A 36 2.62 10.07 0.73
CA GLN A 36 2.13 10.52 2.04
C GLN A 36 3.13 11.40 2.79
N ARG A 37 4.44 11.13 2.67
CA ARG A 37 5.49 11.99 3.24
C ARG A 37 5.47 13.43 2.69
N ARG A 38 5.00 13.63 1.46
CA ARG A 38 5.00 14.94 0.78
C ARG A 38 3.64 15.64 0.82
N VAL A 39 2.55 14.88 0.85
CA VAL A 39 1.18 15.41 0.74
C VAL A 39 0.48 15.49 2.10
N THR A 40 0.69 14.51 3.00
CA THR A 40 -0.06 14.41 4.27
C THR A 40 0.74 14.80 5.51
N THR A 41 2.01 15.18 5.37
CA THR A 41 2.82 15.62 6.51
C THR A 41 2.68 17.12 6.69
N VAL A 42 1.69 17.55 7.49
CA VAL A 42 1.65 18.91 8.04
C VAL A 42 2.65 18.99 9.19
N ALA A 43 3.68 19.84 9.05
CA ALA A 43 4.76 19.98 10.02
C ALA A 43 4.36 20.76 11.28
N GLN A 44 3.15 21.33 11.34
CA GLN A 44 2.66 22.18 12.43
C GLN A 44 1.40 21.57 13.04
N PRO A 45 1.52 20.73 14.07
CA PRO A 45 0.37 20.06 14.67
C PRO A 45 -0.45 20.96 15.62
N GLY A 46 -0.10 22.25 15.76
CA GLY A 46 -0.77 23.18 16.69
C GLY A 46 -0.51 22.80 18.15
N GLU A 47 -1.58 22.77 18.96
CA GLU A 47 -1.56 22.46 20.41
C GLU A 47 -1.48 20.94 20.73
N LEU A 48 -1.25 20.09 19.73
CA LEU A 48 -1.22 18.65 19.91
C LEU A 48 -0.15 18.22 20.95
N ARG A 49 -0.59 17.70 22.09
CA ARG A 49 0.28 17.22 23.17
C ARG A 49 0.36 15.71 23.21
N ILE A 50 1.57 15.17 23.34
CA ILE A 50 1.79 13.73 23.53
C ILE A 50 1.52 13.38 25.00
N LEU A 51 0.55 12.51 25.24
CA LEU A 51 0.22 12.00 26.57
C LEU A 51 1.00 10.74 26.92
N SER A 52 1.20 9.83 25.97
CA SER A 52 2.00 8.62 26.19
C SER A 52 2.50 7.99 24.90
N VAL A 53 3.63 7.28 24.99
CA VAL A 53 4.18 6.43 23.92
C VAL A 53 4.35 5.03 24.48
N ARG A 54 3.62 4.06 23.91
CA ARG A 54 3.73 2.65 24.31
C ARG A 54 4.15 1.79 23.13
N ARG A 55 5.23 1.04 23.28
CA ARG A 55 5.62 -0.01 22.32
C ARG A 55 4.64 -1.17 22.45
N LEU A 56 4.00 -1.54 21.35
CA LEU A 56 3.19 -2.75 21.31
C LEU A 56 4.15 -3.93 21.17
N ARG A 57 4.24 -4.76 22.21
CA ARG A 57 5.07 -5.98 22.23
C ARG A 57 4.40 -7.09 21.43
N ALA A 58 4.21 -6.89 20.13
CA ALA A 58 3.81 -7.94 19.22
C ALA A 58 4.02 -7.47 17.78
N ARG A 59 4.82 -8.24 17.04
CA ARG A 59 5.13 -8.14 15.61
C ARG A 59 6.30 -7.24 15.21
N THR A 60 7.07 -7.80 14.29
CA THR A 60 7.86 -7.08 13.30
C THR A 60 6.88 -6.63 12.21
N PRO A 61 6.83 -5.34 11.85
CA PRO A 61 7.63 -4.21 12.35
C PRO A 61 7.21 -3.71 13.74
N THR A 62 8.18 -3.16 14.49
CA THR A 62 7.94 -2.59 15.83
C THR A 62 6.90 -1.48 15.77
N LEU A 63 5.73 -1.72 16.37
CA LEU A 63 4.63 -0.76 16.38
C LEU A 63 4.63 0.04 17.68
N HIS A 64 4.46 1.36 17.57
CA HIS A 64 4.31 2.26 18.70
C HIS A 64 2.91 2.88 18.67
N ARG A 65 2.22 2.88 19.81
CA ARG A 65 0.99 3.63 20.01
C ARG A 65 1.33 4.94 20.69
N VAL A 66 1.07 6.05 20.01
CA VAL A 66 1.19 7.40 20.55
C VAL A 66 -0.22 7.90 20.90
N LEU A 67 -0.42 8.30 22.14
CA LEU A 67 -1.66 8.95 22.59
C LEU A 67 -1.45 10.46 22.55
N THR A 68 -2.36 11.18 21.90
CA THR A 68 -2.32 12.64 21.77
C THR A 68 -3.62 13.27 22.25
N GLU A 69 -3.53 14.52 22.70
CA GLU A 69 -4.64 15.39 23.11
C GLU A 69 -4.51 16.73 22.38
N SER A 70 -5.63 17.36 22.02
CA SER A 70 -5.72 18.62 21.26
C SER A 70 -6.55 19.65 22.01
#